data_AF-A0A1H0IPY3-F1
#
_entry.id   AF-A0A1H0IPY3-F1
#
_cell.length_a   1.000
_cell.length_b   1.000
_cell.length_c   1.000
_cell.angle_alpha   90.00
_cell.angle_beta   90.00
_cell.angle_gamma   90.00
#
_symmetry.space_group_name_H-M   'P 1'
#
loop_
_entity.id
_entity.type
_entity.pdbx_description
1 polymer ?
#
loop_
_entity_poly.entity_id
_entity_poly.type
_entity_poly.pdbx_seq_one_letter_code
_entity_poly.pdbx_strand_id
1 'polypeptide(L)'
;MKTLLAILAALAAAPGIASADASNNSNNPEFTELFQKELTNRATARKAADIFRNRDSGEGQAEFWGSYYRLEEITLSIYTPVAKELSLEPNNFMAGIKSYAAAAFQWIAPEKFVGTLQGATAKYLEELKSSKTIVPLKHSAFYEYVLDQEDIQVKALSLAQQHNYQDAKSLVDSFAECAIKKTTDLAAECSAQAPSSDI
;
A
#
# COMPACT_ATOMS: atom_id res chain seq x y z
N MET A 1 19.80 3.16 21.75
CA MET A 1 18.50 2.70 21.18
C MET A 1 17.86 3.64 20.14
N LYS A 2 18.53 4.71 19.70
CA LYS A 2 17.98 5.60 18.64
C LYS A 2 18.45 5.25 17.23
N THR A 3 19.38 4.29 17.08
CA THR A 3 20.06 3.97 15.81
C THR A 3 19.53 2.73 15.08
N LEU A 4 18.66 1.91 15.68
CA LEU A 4 18.01 0.79 14.98
C LEU A 4 16.65 1.14 14.35
N LEU A 5 16.01 2.25 14.77
CA LEU A 5 14.75 2.70 14.18
C LEU A 5 14.91 3.34 12.79
N ALA A 6 16.13 3.68 12.38
CA ALA A 6 16.38 4.38 11.13
C ALA A 6 16.23 3.48 9.88
N ILE A 7 16.31 2.16 10.00
CA ILE A 7 16.38 1.27 8.82
C ILE A 7 15.00 1.05 8.16
N LEU A 8 13.90 1.20 8.91
CA LEU A 8 12.54 1.14 8.33
C LEU A 8 12.01 2.52 7.88
N ALA A 9 12.58 3.62 8.39
CA ALA A 9 12.17 4.99 8.04
C ALA A 9 13.05 5.66 6.97
N ALA A 10 14.19 5.07 6.57
CA ALA A 10 15.18 5.70 5.69
C ALA A 10 15.15 5.24 4.22
N LEU A 11 13.98 4.91 3.66
CA LEU A 11 13.84 4.60 2.23
C LEU A 11 12.78 5.46 1.53
N ALA A 12 12.55 6.67 2.05
CA ALA A 12 11.52 7.60 1.59
C ALA A 12 12.07 8.98 1.18
N ALA A 13 13.35 9.11 0.84
CA ALA A 13 13.86 10.40 0.37
C ALA A 13 15.06 10.23 -0.57
N ALA A 14 14.80 10.22 -1.88
CA ALA A 14 15.72 10.78 -2.85
C ALA A 14 15.00 12.00 -3.48
N PRO A 15 15.63 13.19 -3.53
CA PRO A 15 15.01 14.36 -4.12
C PRO A 15 15.07 14.25 -5.66
N GLY A 16 13.92 14.05 -6.30
CA GLY A 16 13.77 14.25 -7.73
C GLY A 16 13.64 15.74 -8.02
N ILE A 17 14.56 16.28 -8.83
CA ILE A 17 14.46 17.65 -9.36
C ILE A 17 13.37 17.63 -10.43
N ALA A 18 12.23 18.25 -10.14
CA ALA A 18 11.12 18.36 -11.06
C ALA A 18 11.50 19.27 -12.24
N SER A 19 11.37 18.76 -13.47
CA SER A 19 11.41 19.58 -14.67
C SER A 19 10.06 19.50 -15.36
N ALA A 20 9.30 20.60 -15.25
CA ALA A 20 7.96 20.69 -15.81
C ALA A 20 8.02 20.74 -17.34
N ASP A 21 7.54 19.70 -18.00
CA ASP A 21 7.01 19.80 -19.36
C ASP A 21 5.79 18.89 -19.50
N ALA A 22 4.62 19.52 -19.49
CA ALA A 22 3.34 18.90 -19.77
C ALA A 22 3.25 18.60 -21.28
N SER A 23 3.81 17.47 -21.70
CA SER A 23 3.53 16.89 -23.01
C SER A 23 2.98 15.48 -22.86
N ASN A 24 2.06 15.13 -23.75
CA ASN A 24 1.20 13.95 -23.79
C ASN A 24 1.99 12.65 -24.10
N ASN A 25 3.17 12.51 -23.50
CA ASN A 25 4.13 11.47 -23.78
C ASN A 25 3.92 10.35 -22.76
N SER A 26 3.83 9.11 -23.24
CA SER A 26 3.90 7.88 -22.42
C SER A 26 5.20 7.75 -21.63
N ASN A 27 6.09 8.74 -21.71
CA ASN A 27 7.42 8.81 -21.18
C ASN A 27 7.53 9.99 -20.20
N ASN A 28 6.70 10.04 -19.16
CA ASN A 28 7.00 10.88 -18.00
C ASN A 28 7.94 10.08 -17.07
N PRO A 29 9.26 10.32 -17.09
CA PRO A 29 10.21 9.54 -16.31
C PRO A 29 9.93 9.63 -14.81
N GLU A 30 9.42 10.76 -14.33
CA GLU A 30 9.07 10.96 -12.91
C GLU A 30 7.89 10.05 -12.52
N PHE A 31 6.88 9.91 -13.39
CA PHE A 31 5.79 8.98 -13.16
C PHE A 31 6.23 7.52 -13.24
N THR A 32 7.11 7.17 -14.19
CA THR A 32 7.67 5.82 -14.31
C THR A 32 8.47 5.44 -13.06
N GLU A 33 9.29 6.34 -12.52
CA GLU A 33 10.04 6.11 -11.28
C GLU A 33 9.11 5.96 -10.07
N LEU A 34 8.13 6.86 -9.95
CA LEU A 34 7.09 6.78 -8.93
C LEU A 34 6.38 5.42 -8.98
N PHE A 35 5.99 4.98 -10.18
CA PHE A 35 5.27 3.74 -10.36
C PHE A 35 6.15 2.49 -10.16
N GLN A 36 7.45 2.57 -10.46
CA GLN A 36 8.42 1.52 -10.14
C GLN A 36 8.59 1.34 -8.61
N LYS A 37 8.64 2.45 -7.87
CA LYS A 37 8.64 2.45 -6.39
C LYS A 37 7.36 1.79 -5.87
N GLU A 38 6.23 2.20 -6.42
CA GLU A 38 4.90 1.70 -6.07
C GLU A 38 4.76 0.19 -6.30
N LEU A 39 5.12 -0.34 -7.47
CA LEU A 39 5.14 -1.78 -7.75
C LEU A 39 5.99 -2.56 -6.75
N THR A 40 7.15 -2.02 -6.37
CA THR A 40 8.03 -2.65 -5.38
C THR A 40 7.41 -2.64 -3.99
N ASN A 41 6.75 -1.55 -3.60
CA ASN A 41 6.06 -1.45 -2.31
C ASN A 41 4.90 -2.46 -2.22
N ARG A 42 4.09 -2.63 -3.27
CA ARG A 42 3.04 -3.66 -3.32
C ARG A 42 3.58 -5.06 -3.21
N ALA A 43 4.67 -5.36 -3.93
CA ALA A 43 5.34 -6.65 -3.80
C ALA A 43 5.87 -6.89 -2.37
N THR A 44 6.40 -5.86 -1.70
CA THR A 44 6.80 -5.91 -0.29
C THR A 44 5.60 -6.18 0.61
N ALA A 45 4.53 -5.39 0.49
CA ALA A 45 3.34 -5.48 1.33
C ALA A 45 2.72 -6.87 1.26
N ARG A 46 2.56 -7.41 0.04
CA ARG A 46 2.08 -8.77 -0.17
C ARG A 46 2.94 -9.83 0.52
N LYS A 47 4.26 -9.79 0.30
CA LYS A 47 5.19 -10.76 0.92
C LYS A 47 5.18 -10.65 2.45
N ALA A 48 5.14 -9.45 2.98
CA ALA A 48 5.08 -9.22 4.42
C ALA A 48 3.76 -9.75 5.01
N ALA A 49 2.62 -9.42 4.40
CA ALA A 49 1.30 -9.91 4.81
C ALA A 49 1.21 -11.44 4.75
N ASP A 50 1.83 -12.07 3.75
CA ASP A 50 1.93 -13.54 3.66
C ASP A 50 2.73 -14.14 4.83
N ILE A 51 3.85 -13.52 5.20
CA ILE A 51 4.62 -13.94 6.38
C ILE A 51 3.80 -13.78 7.66
N PHE A 52 3.10 -12.65 7.81
CA PHE A 52 2.36 -12.33 9.03
C PHE A 52 1.12 -13.21 9.23
N ARG A 53 0.36 -13.49 8.17
CA ARG A 53 -0.85 -14.34 8.26
C ARG A 53 -0.53 -15.79 8.61
N ASN A 54 0.67 -16.27 8.28
CA ASN A 54 1.11 -17.63 8.56
C ASN A 54 1.82 -17.76 9.92
N ARG A 55 1.90 -16.67 10.69
CA ARG A 55 2.50 -16.68 12.03
C ARG A 55 1.42 -16.95 13.08
N ASP A 56 1.76 -17.78 14.06
CA ASP A 56 0.99 -17.89 15.30
C ASP A 56 0.99 -16.52 16.01
N SER A 57 -0.17 -15.88 16.00
CA SER A 57 -0.36 -14.48 16.39
C SER A 57 -1.64 -14.35 17.21
N GLY A 58 -1.75 -13.26 17.98
CA GLY A 58 -2.90 -13.03 18.85
C GLY A 58 -4.23 -13.03 18.08
N GLU A 59 -5.33 -13.15 18.83
CA GLU A 59 -6.69 -13.23 18.29
C GLU A 59 -6.96 -12.16 17.21
N GLY A 60 -7.40 -12.59 16.02
CA GLY A 60 -7.76 -11.72 14.90
C GLY A 60 -6.61 -11.22 14.02
N GLN A 61 -5.35 -11.33 14.46
CA GLN A 61 -4.20 -10.80 13.70
C GLN A 61 -3.98 -11.54 12.39
N ALA A 62 -4.01 -12.88 12.43
CA ALA A 62 -3.80 -13.71 11.26
C ALA A 62 -4.87 -13.44 10.20
N GLU A 63 -6.13 -13.26 10.61
CA GLU A 63 -7.24 -12.95 9.73
C GLU A 63 -7.10 -11.55 9.11
N PHE A 64 -6.71 -10.53 9.89
CA PHE A 64 -6.41 -9.20 9.37
C PHE A 64 -5.32 -9.23 8.29
N TRP A 65 -4.18 -9.88 8.57
CA TRP A 65 -3.10 -10.02 7.59
C TRP A 65 -3.50 -10.88 6.39
N GLY A 66 -4.39 -11.85 6.58
CA GLY A 66 -5.00 -12.62 5.50
C GLY A 66 -5.82 -11.75 4.54
N SER A 67 -6.66 -10.87 5.07
CA SER A 67 -7.39 -9.88 4.28
C SER A 67 -6.47 -8.89 3.59
N TYR A 68 -5.42 -8.41 4.28
CA TYR A 68 -4.41 -7.54 3.69
C TYR A 68 -3.68 -8.21 2.51
N TYR A 69 -3.28 -9.48 2.67
CA TYR A 69 -2.68 -10.26 1.59
C TYR A 69 -3.61 -10.39 0.39
N ARG A 70 -4.90 -10.68 0.62
CA ARG A 70 -5.90 -10.80 -0.45
C ARG A 70 -6.10 -9.48 -1.20
N LEU A 71 -6.11 -8.34 -0.49
CA LEU A 71 -6.15 -7.03 -1.12
C LEU A 71 -4.95 -6.82 -2.06
N GLU A 72 -3.75 -7.21 -1.64
CA GLU A 72 -2.56 -7.08 -2.48
C GLU A 72 -2.58 -8.01 -3.71
N GLU A 73 -3.18 -9.20 -3.61
CA GLU A 73 -3.41 -10.08 -4.77
C GLU A 73 -4.39 -9.45 -5.78
N ILE A 74 -5.48 -8.85 -5.30
CA ILE A 74 -6.43 -8.12 -6.15
C ILE A 74 -5.74 -6.92 -6.81
N THR A 75 -4.96 -6.17 -6.02
CA THR A 75 -4.22 -5.00 -6.47
C THR A 75 -3.25 -5.34 -7.59
N LEU A 76 -2.56 -6.48 -7.52
CA LEU A 76 -1.68 -6.93 -8.59
C LEU A 76 -2.40 -6.99 -9.94
N SER A 77 -3.65 -7.49 -9.97
CA SER A 77 -4.44 -7.56 -11.20
C SER A 77 -4.77 -6.18 -11.76
N ILE A 78 -5.03 -5.20 -10.89
CA ILE A 78 -5.34 -3.80 -11.25
C ILE A 78 -4.09 -3.08 -11.78
N TYR A 79 -2.92 -3.38 -11.23
CA TYR A 79 -1.65 -2.73 -11.58
C TYR A 79 -1.03 -3.30 -12.85
N THR A 80 -1.30 -4.57 -13.15
CA THR A 80 -0.69 -5.32 -14.27
C THR A 80 -0.82 -4.62 -15.63
N PRO A 81 -1.99 -4.06 -16.03
CA PRO A 81 -2.12 -3.37 -17.31
C PRO A 81 -1.18 -2.16 -17.43
N VAL A 82 -1.12 -1.33 -16.39
CA VAL A 82 -0.26 -0.12 -16.36
C VAL A 82 1.22 -0.52 -16.31
N ALA A 83 1.57 -1.56 -15.56
CA ALA A 83 2.93 -2.09 -15.49
C ALA A 83 3.41 -2.59 -16.86
N LYS A 84 2.56 -3.34 -17.57
CA LYS A 84 2.84 -3.82 -18.94
C LYS A 84 3.01 -2.66 -19.92
N GLU A 85 2.12 -1.67 -19.86
CA GLU A 85 2.20 -0.49 -20.72
C GLU A 85 3.54 0.26 -20.56
N LEU A 86 4.03 0.37 -19.32
CA LEU A 86 5.27 1.06 -18.99
C LEU A 86 6.50 0.15 -19.03
N SER A 87 6.33 -1.14 -19.36
CA SER A 87 7.40 -2.16 -19.34
C SER A 87 8.13 -2.24 -17.99
N LEU A 88 7.38 -2.12 -16.89
CA LEU A 88 7.90 -2.18 -15.53
C LEU A 88 7.53 -3.50 -14.85
N GLU A 89 8.43 -3.97 -14.00
CA GLU A 89 8.23 -5.11 -13.12
C GLU A 89 8.66 -4.73 -11.70
N PRO A 90 8.03 -5.27 -10.64
CA PRO A 90 8.46 -4.98 -9.28
C PRO A 90 9.89 -5.46 -9.05
N ASN A 91 10.67 -4.70 -8.26
CA ASN A 91 11.98 -5.15 -7.82
C ASN A 91 11.81 -6.24 -6.74
N ASN A 92 11.65 -7.49 -7.18
CA ASN A 92 11.37 -8.64 -6.31
C ASN A 92 12.47 -8.95 -5.29
N PHE A 93 13.73 -8.64 -5.62
CA PHE A 93 14.86 -8.80 -4.70
C PHE A 93 14.75 -7.81 -3.54
N MET A 94 14.59 -6.52 -3.87
CA MET A 94 14.39 -5.48 -2.86
C MET A 94 13.12 -5.73 -2.05
N ALA A 95 12.05 -6.19 -2.71
CA ALA A 95 10.80 -6.53 -2.05
C ALA A 95 10.98 -7.63 -1.00
N GLY A 96 11.77 -8.66 -1.31
CA GLY A 96 12.11 -9.74 -0.38
C GLY A 96 12.92 -9.24 0.83
N ILE A 97 13.97 -8.44 0.60
CA ILE A 97 14.77 -7.86 1.70
C ILE A 97 13.86 -7.05 2.64
N LYS A 98 13.03 -6.17 2.08
CA LYS A 98 12.11 -5.34 2.86
C LYS A 98 11.09 -6.17 3.64
N SER A 99 10.52 -7.22 3.05
CA SER A 99 9.53 -8.06 3.74
C SER A 99 10.15 -8.84 4.89
N TYR A 100 11.38 -9.36 4.74
CA TYR A 100 12.08 -10.02 5.84
C TYR A 100 12.50 -9.04 6.94
N ALA A 101 12.90 -7.82 6.59
CA ALA A 101 13.19 -6.78 7.57
C ALA A 101 11.93 -6.39 8.37
N ALA A 102 10.78 -6.26 7.70
CA ALA A 102 9.50 -6.03 8.35
C ALA A 102 9.12 -7.19 9.29
N ALA A 103 9.31 -8.44 8.85
CA ALA A 103 9.11 -9.63 9.67
C ALA A 103 9.99 -9.63 10.93
N ALA A 104 11.29 -9.40 10.77
CA ALA A 104 12.22 -9.32 11.89
C ALA A 104 11.82 -8.22 12.88
N PHE A 105 11.38 -7.05 12.39
CA PHE A 105 10.94 -5.97 13.28
C PHE A 105 9.65 -6.31 14.02
N GLN A 106 8.68 -6.93 13.35
CA GLN A 106 7.46 -7.44 13.99
C GLN A 106 7.76 -8.49 15.07
N TRP A 107 8.86 -9.23 14.94
CA TRP A 107 9.28 -10.22 15.94
C TRP A 107 9.98 -9.59 17.14
N ILE A 108 10.82 -8.58 16.90
CA ILE A 108 11.61 -7.92 17.96
C ILE A 108 10.78 -6.90 18.75
N ALA A 109 9.85 -6.21 18.09
CA ALA A 109 9.06 -5.14 18.68
C ALA A 109 7.60 -5.17 18.20
N PRO A 110 6.84 -6.24 18.48
CA PRO A 110 5.47 -6.43 17.96
C PRO A 110 4.53 -5.26 18.31
N GLU A 111 4.61 -4.73 19.54
CA GLU A 111 3.77 -3.62 20.00
C GLU A 111 4.01 -2.31 19.22
N LYS A 112 5.23 -2.10 18.73
CA LYS A 112 5.61 -0.88 17.98
C LYS A 112 5.49 -1.05 16.48
N PHE A 113 5.45 -2.30 16.01
CA PHE A 113 5.48 -2.62 14.60
C PHE A 113 4.32 -1.98 13.84
N VAL A 114 3.08 -2.21 14.30
CA VAL A 114 1.89 -1.75 13.58
C VAL A 114 1.82 -0.22 13.53
N GLY A 115 2.12 0.47 14.64
CA GLY A 115 2.18 1.94 14.64
C GLY A 115 3.30 2.51 13.77
N THR A 116 4.45 1.84 13.69
CA THR A 116 5.53 2.24 12.79
C THR A 116 5.13 2.05 11.33
N LEU A 117 4.48 0.93 11.01
CA LEU A 117 3.98 0.64 9.67
C LEU A 117 2.90 1.66 9.28
N GLN A 118 1.92 1.93 10.16
CA GLN A 118 0.89 2.95 9.96
C GLN A 118 1.50 4.32 9.65
N GLY A 119 2.49 4.77 10.42
CA GLY A 119 3.14 6.06 10.20
C GLY A 119 3.92 6.11 8.88
N ALA A 120 4.58 5.02 8.50
CA ALA A 120 5.29 4.92 7.22
C ALA A 120 4.33 4.95 6.03
N THR A 121 3.22 4.20 6.10
CA THR A 121 2.15 4.21 5.10
C THR A 121 1.51 5.60 4.99
N ALA A 122 1.22 6.26 6.11
CA ALA A 122 0.65 7.61 6.12
C ALA A 122 1.58 8.64 5.47
N LYS A 123 2.88 8.57 5.76
CA LYS A 123 3.87 9.43 5.10
C LYS A 123 3.90 9.18 3.59
N TYR A 124 3.88 7.91 3.19
CA TYR A 124 3.91 7.55 1.77
C TYR A 124 2.65 8.00 1.02
N LEU A 125 1.47 7.94 1.65
CA LEU A 125 0.25 8.51 1.11
C LEU A 125 0.37 10.01 0.84
N GLU A 126 0.98 10.79 1.73
CA GLU A 126 1.22 12.22 1.50
C GLU A 126 2.23 12.48 0.36
N GLU A 127 3.25 11.62 0.21
CA GLU A 127 4.15 11.65 -0.94
C GLU A 127 3.39 11.42 -2.26
N LEU A 128 2.47 10.44 -2.28
CA LEU A 128 1.64 10.15 -3.45
C LEU A 128 0.68 11.31 -3.77
N LYS A 129 -0.03 11.84 -2.77
CA LYS A 129 -0.89 13.02 -2.97
C LYS A 129 -0.13 14.19 -3.59
N SER A 130 1.10 14.43 -3.12
CA SER A 130 1.96 15.50 -3.64
C SER A 130 2.46 15.22 -5.07
N SER A 131 2.52 13.96 -5.48
CA SER A 131 2.96 13.53 -6.81
C SER A 131 1.81 13.49 -7.84
N LYS A 132 0.58 13.84 -7.47
CA LYS A 132 -0.58 13.81 -8.38
C LYS A 132 -0.37 14.65 -9.65
N THR A 133 0.38 15.74 -9.57
CA THR A 133 0.64 16.65 -10.71
C THR A 133 1.51 16.04 -11.80
N ILE A 134 2.32 15.02 -11.48
CA ILE A 134 3.19 14.34 -12.45
C ILE A 134 2.50 13.13 -13.10
N VAL A 135 1.28 12.80 -12.70
CA VAL A 135 0.53 11.66 -13.22
C VAL A 135 -0.07 12.01 -14.59
N PRO A 136 0.24 11.26 -15.67
CA PRO A 136 -0.38 11.48 -16.96
C PRO A 136 -1.90 11.32 -16.90
N LEU A 137 -2.65 12.16 -17.62
CA LEU A 137 -4.12 12.14 -17.61
C LEU A 137 -4.71 10.73 -17.88
N LYS A 138 -4.09 9.98 -18.80
CA LYS A 138 -4.48 8.59 -19.13
C LYS A 138 -4.43 7.61 -17.93
N HIS A 139 -3.65 7.92 -16.90
CA HIS A 139 -3.49 7.10 -15.70
C HIS A 139 -4.18 7.71 -14.47
N SER A 140 -4.89 8.84 -14.61
CA SER A 140 -5.53 9.54 -13.50
C SER A 140 -6.48 8.63 -12.69
N ALA A 141 -7.40 7.92 -13.34
CA ALA A 141 -8.34 7.02 -12.68
C ALA A 141 -7.64 5.86 -11.95
N PHE A 142 -6.58 5.30 -12.54
CA PHE A 142 -5.73 4.30 -11.89
C PHE A 142 -5.06 4.90 -10.66
N TYR A 143 -4.55 6.12 -10.76
CA TYR A 143 -3.86 6.78 -9.67
C TYR A 143 -4.79 7.14 -8.50
N GLU A 144 -6.06 7.47 -8.76
CA GLU A 144 -7.06 7.61 -7.68
C GLU A 144 -7.23 6.28 -6.93
N TYR A 145 -7.24 5.13 -7.62
CA TYR A 145 -7.25 3.83 -6.93
C TYR A 145 -6.01 3.63 -6.04
N VAL A 146 -4.82 4.03 -6.49
CA VAL A 146 -3.59 3.96 -5.68
C VAL A 146 -3.74 4.77 -4.39
N LEU A 147 -4.28 5.99 -4.50
CA LEU A 147 -4.52 6.87 -3.34
C LEU A 147 -5.57 6.30 -2.39
N ASP A 148 -6.70 5.83 -2.93
CA ASP A 148 -7.78 5.21 -2.14
C ASP A 148 -7.27 3.97 -1.38
N GLN A 149 -6.47 3.14 -2.05
CA GLN A 149 -5.88 1.96 -1.44
C GLN A 149 -4.98 2.32 -0.26
N GLU A 150 -4.04 3.24 -0.44
CA GLU A 150 -3.13 3.67 0.63
C GLU A 150 -3.87 4.30 1.80
N ASP A 151 -4.90 5.12 1.54
CA ASP A 151 -5.74 5.70 2.58
C ASP A 151 -6.47 4.64 3.42
N ILE A 152 -7.06 3.62 2.76
CA ILE A 152 -7.69 2.50 3.46
C ILE A 152 -6.67 1.71 4.28
N GLN A 153 -5.46 1.51 3.76
CA GLN A 153 -4.39 0.82 4.48
C GLN A 153 -3.93 1.61 5.71
N VAL A 154 -3.79 2.93 5.64
CA VAL A 154 -3.52 3.79 6.80
C VAL A 154 -4.61 3.64 7.86
N LYS A 155 -5.89 3.71 7.45
CA LYS A 155 -7.05 3.56 8.35
C LYS A 155 -7.10 2.18 9.01
N ALA A 156 -6.90 1.13 8.23
CA ALA A 156 -6.89 -0.25 8.73
C ALA A 156 -5.72 -0.49 9.70
N LEU A 157 -4.53 0.02 9.40
CA LEU A 157 -3.38 -0.08 10.31
C LEU A 157 -3.59 0.74 11.60
N SER A 158 -4.30 1.86 11.54
CA SER A 158 -4.70 2.63 12.73
C SER A 158 -5.66 1.84 13.64
N LEU A 159 -6.62 1.09 13.07
CA LEU A 159 -7.49 0.18 13.82
C LEU A 159 -6.69 -0.99 14.40
N ALA A 160 -5.81 -1.60 13.60
CA ALA A 160 -4.94 -2.70 14.04
C ALA A 160 -3.96 -2.30 15.15
N GLN A 161 -3.50 -1.03 15.16
CA GLN A 161 -2.68 -0.48 16.23
C GLN A 161 -3.44 -0.43 17.57
N GLN A 162 -4.76 -0.27 17.52
CA GLN A 162 -5.66 -0.31 18.68
C GLN A 162 -6.11 -1.73 19.02
N HIS A 163 -5.50 -2.75 18.42
CA HIS A 163 -5.89 -4.16 18.51
C HIS A 163 -7.31 -4.47 18.00
N ASN A 164 -7.93 -3.54 17.28
CA ASN A 164 -9.23 -3.76 16.65
C ASN A 164 -9.05 -4.42 15.27
N TYR A 165 -8.57 -5.67 15.28
CA TYR A 165 -8.26 -6.42 14.07
C TYR A 165 -9.51 -6.81 13.28
N GLN A 166 -10.66 -6.99 13.93
CA GLN A 166 -11.93 -7.30 13.28
C GLN A 166 -12.41 -6.15 12.40
N ASP A 167 -12.40 -4.91 12.90
CA ASP A 167 -12.80 -3.76 12.10
C ASP A 167 -11.75 -3.41 11.04
N ALA A 168 -10.46 -3.56 11.37
CA ALA A 168 -9.37 -3.40 10.40
C ALA A 168 -9.52 -4.36 9.22
N LYS A 169 -9.81 -5.63 9.51
CA LYS A 169 -10.10 -6.67 8.50
C LYS A 169 -11.32 -6.31 7.67
N SER A 170 -12.43 -5.94 8.31
CA SER A 170 -13.68 -5.61 7.63
C SER A 170 -13.53 -4.41 6.69
N LEU A 171 -12.74 -3.41 7.09
CA LEU A 171 -12.42 -2.26 6.25
C LEU A 171 -11.64 -2.66 4.99
N VAL A 172 -10.61 -3.50 5.15
CA VAL A 172 -9.79 -4.00 4.03
C VAL A 172 -10.63 -4.86 3.08
N ASP A 173 -11.44 -5.77 3.61
CA ASP A 173 -12.31 -6.64 2.81
C ASP A 173 -13.34 -5.83 2.02
N SER A 174 -13.98 -4.84 2.65
CA SER A 174 -14.97 -3.98 1.99
C SER A 174 -14.36 -3.21 0.82
N PHE A 175 -13.13 -2.68 0.99
CA PHE A 175 -12.42 -2.02 -0.10
C PHE A 175 -12.05 -3.00 -1.21
N ALA A 176 -11.53 -4.18 -0.86
CA ALA A 176 -11.16 -5.22 -1.82
C ALA A 176 -12.36 -5.70 -2.66
N GLU A 177 -13.53 -5.90 -2.05
CA GLU A 177 -14.76 -6.25 -2.75
C GLU A 177 -15.22 -5.13 -3.69
N CYS A 178 -15.09 -3.88 -3.27
CA CYS A 178 -15.41 -2.74 -4.13
C CYS A 178 -14.44 -2.62 -5.31
N ALA A 179 -13.14 -2.82 -5.08
CA ALA A 179 -12.11 -2.82 -6.12
C ALA A 179 -12.41 -3.85 -7.22
N ILE A 180 -12.80 -5.07 -6.82
CA ILE A 180 -13.26 -6.11 -7.75
C ILE A 180 -14.46 -5.59 -8.57
N LYS A 181 -15.49 -5.05 -7.91
CA LYS A 181 -16.69 -4.54 -8.59
C LYS A 181 -16.35 -3.45 -9.62
N LYS A 182 -15.51 -2.47 -9.26
CA LYS A 182 -15.04 -1.41 -10.18
C LYS A 182 -14.32 -1.96 -11.42
N THR A 183 -13.54 -3.03 -11.28
CA THR A 183 -12.86 -3.64 -12.43
C THR A 183 -13.82 -4.41 -13.36
N THR A 184 -14.96 -4.85 -12.84
CA THR A 184 -16.00 -5.54 -13.62
C THR A 184 -17.12 -4.64 -14.12
N ASP A 185 -17.34 -3.49 -13.48
CA ASP A 185 -18.43 -2.55 -13.75
C ASP A 185 -17.97 -1.09 -13.53
N LEU A 186 -17.92 -0.31 -14.61
CA LEU A 186 -17.32 1.03 -14.69
C LEU A 186 -18.10 2.12 -13.91
N ALA A 187 -19.25 1.79 -13.31
CA ALA A 187 -20.13 2.75 -12.62
C ALA A 187 -20.05 2.72 -11.08
N ALA A 188 -19.25 1.83 -10.48
CA ALA A 188 -19.19 1.71 -9.01
C ALA A 188 -18.30 2.78 -8.37
N GLU A 189 -18.81 3.57 -7.43
CA GLU A 189 -18.02 4.44 -6.55
C GLU A 189 -17.60 3.66 -5.29
N CYS A 190 -16.31 3.69 -4.93
CA CYS A 190 -15.82 3.02 -3.72
C CYS A 190 -15.77 4.03 -2.57
N SER A 191 -16.83 4.06 -1.78
CA SER A 191 -16.87 4.73 -0.48
C SER A 191 -16.90 3.63 0.59
N ALA A 192 -15.78 3.38 1.26
CA ALA A 192 -15.81 2.58 2.47
C ALA A 192 -16.28 3.48 3.62
N GLN A 193 -17.54 3.38 4.01
CA GLN A 193 -17.98 3.86 5.32
C GLN A 193 -17.34 2.97 6.39
N ALA A 194 -16.65 3.58 7.36
CA ALA A 194 -16.38 2.87 8.62
C ALA A 194 -17.72 2.44 9.24
N PRO A 195 -17.81 1.26 9.88
CA PRO A 195 -19.03 0.85 10.57
C PRO A 195 -19.44 1.94 11.56
N SER A 196 -20.74 2.28 11.61
CA SER A 196 -21.24 3.26 12.57
C SER A 196 -20.95 2.77 13.98
N SER A 197 -20.40 3.65 14.81
CA SER A 197 -20.13 3.40 16.22
C SER A 197 -21.42 3.48 17.04
N ASP A 198 -22.47 2.78 16.61
CA ASP A 198 -23.70 2.66 17.39
C ASP A 198 -23.55 1.48 18.36
N ILE A 199 -23.01 1.80 19.55
CA ILE A 199 -23.20 1.04 20.80
C ILE A 199 -24.02 1.93 21.74
#